data_AF-A0A848WXP5-F1
#
_entry.id   AF-A0A848WXP5-F1
#
_cell.length_a   1.000
_cell.length_b   1.000
_cell.length_c   1.000
_cell.angle_alpha   90.00
_cell.angle_beta   90.00
_cell.angle_gamma   90.00
#
_symmetry.space_group_name_H-M   'P 1'
#
loop_
_entity.id
_entity.type
_entity.pdbx_description
1 polymer ?
#
loop_
_entity_poly.entity_id
_entity_poly.type
_entity_poly.pdbx_seq_one_letter_code
_entity_poly.pdbx_strand_id
1 'polypeptide(L)'
;YVPSQTDDPAKIDWREASRNSKAGRMILSSGPYLEVETESGIIAGGHDRVSGNLNLKVKVQCTDWIDVDRVQVLVNGRQLPEYNFTREKHADMFGDGVVKFDHVLPISLSEDAHIIVVATGENHTLKTGFGSSRQSSIKPSAYNNPIFVDVDGGGFEPNYDTLGFPLPTHKLSVERVQGLLGN
;
A
#
# COMPACT_ATOMS: atom_id res chain seq x y z
N TYR A 1 -0.95 5.23 -10.02
CA TYR A 1 -1.68 4.41 -11.00
C TYR A 1 -3.15 4.40 -10.68
N VAL A 2 -3.99 4.38 -11.72
CA VAL A 2 -5.44 4.24 -11.68
C VAL A 2 -5.78 3.11 -12.65
N PRO A 3 -6.60 2.12 -12.29
CA PRO A 3 -6.93 1.02 -13.18
C PRO A 3 -7.71 1.52 -14.40
N SER A 4 -7.55 0.79 -15.51
CA SER A 4 -8.19 1.03 -16.80
C SER A 4 -8.65 -0.31 -17.35
N GLN A 5 -9.76 -0.35 -18.08
CA GLN A 5 -10.21 -1.57 -18.77
C GLN A 5 -9.33 -1.96 -19.97
N THR A 6 -8.41 -1.09 -20.38
CA THR A 6 -7.55 -1.27 -21.54
C THR A 6 -6.17 -0.67 -21.31
N ASP A 7 -5.16 -1.35 -21.84
CA ASP A 7 -3.77 -0.86 -21.90
C ASP A 7 -3.44 -0.19 -23.24
N ASP A 8 -4.34 -0.26 -24.24
CA ASP A 8 -4.21 0.47 -25.51
C ASP A 8 -4.41 1.99 -25.26
N PRO A 9 -3.37 2.83 -25.43
CA PRO A 9 -3.45 4.25 -25.12
C PRO A 9 -4.53 4.99 -25.90
N ALA A 10 -4.85 4.55 -27.12
CA ALA A 10 -5.88 5.18 -27.96
C ALA A 10 -7.30 4.88 -27.47
N LYS A 11 -7.48 3.86 -26.62
CA LYS A 11 -8.78 3.44 -26.09
C LYS A 11 -9.03 3.86 -24.64
N ILE A 12 -8.09 4.57 -24.02
CA ILE A 12 -8.24 5.04 -22.64
C ILE A 12 -9.44 5.99 -22.53
N ASP A 13 -10.41 5.65 -21.67
CA ASP A 13 -11.51 6.54 -21.31
C ASP A 13 -11.16 7.34 -20.05
N TRP A 14 -10.91 8.64 -20.21
CA TRP A 14 -10.64 9.53 -19.08
C TRP A 14 -11.80 9.60 -18.07
N ARG A 15 -13.05 9.33 -18.49
CA ARG A 15 -14.20 9.29 -17.57
C ARG A 15 -14.13 8.06 -16.68
N GLU A 16 -13.67 6.93 -17.20
CA GLU A 16 -13.38 5.74 -16.41
C GLU A 16 -12.31 6.04 -15.36
N ALA A 17 -11.18 6.63 -15.77
CA ALA A 17 -10.12 7.04 -14.85
C ALA A 17 -10.65 8.01 -13.77
N SER A 18 -11.54 8.94 -14.13
CA SER A 18 -12.18 9.85 -13.18
C SER A 18 -13.08 9.10 -12.18
N ARG A 19 -13.89 8.14 -12.65
CA ARG A 19 -14.74 7.30 -11.78
C ARG A 19 -13.89 6.44 -10.85
N ASN A 20 -12.85 5.78 -11.37
CA ASN A 20 -11.95 4.94 -10.59
C ASN A 20 -11.21 5.77 -9.52
N SER A 21 -10.74 6.98 -9.87
CA SER A 21 -10.14 7.91 -8.91
C SER A 21 -11.13 8.33 -7.81
N LYS A 22 -12.38 8.68 -8.18
CA LYS A 22 -13.43 9.05 -7.21
C LYS A 22 -13.84 7.89 -6.30
N ALA A 23 -13.75 6.67 -6.81
CA ALA A 23 -13.98 5.45 -6.04
C ALA A 23 -12.76 5.05 -5.19
N GLY A 24 -11.68 5.84 -5.17
CA GLY A 24 -10.49 5.56 -4.37
C GLY A 24 -9.61 4.44 -4.92
N ARG A 25 -9.84 3.95 -6.15
CA ARG A 25 -9.05 2.89 -6.81
C ARG A 25 -7.71 3.43 -7.28
N MET A 26 -6.81 3.68 -6.34
CA MET A 26 -5.53 4.33 -6.63
C MET A 26 -4.37 3.62 -5.92
N ILE A 27 -3.25 3.59 -6.62
CA ILE A 27 -1.95 3.23 -6.10
C ILE A 27 -1.04 4.44 -6.26
N LEU A 28 -0.37 4.84 -5.20
CA LEU A 28 0.65 5.88 -5.22
C LEU A 28 2.01 5.19 -5.33
N SER A 29 2.89 5.70 -6.18
CA SER A 29 4.18 5.05 -6.44
C SER A 29 5.24 6.05 -6.88
N SER A 30 6.47 5.82 -6.44
CA SER A 30 7.70 6.47 -6.91
C SER A 30 8.57 5.55 -7.78
N GLY A 31 8.03 4.42 -8.25
CA GLY A 31 8.75 3.45 -9.08
C GLY A 31 8.05 2.10 -9.16
N PRO A 32 7.90 1.38 -8.03
CA PRO A 32 7.28 0.04 -8.02
C PRO A 32 5.82 0.07 -8.50
N TYR A 33 5.40 -0.93 -9.26
CA TYR A 33 4.00 -1.17 -9.56
C TYR A 33 3.44 -2.19 -8.56
N LEU A 34 2.42 -1.78 -7.81
CA LEU A 34 1.82 -2.58 -6.74
C LEU A 34 0.40 -2.98 -7.16
N GLU A 35 0.10 -4.26 -7.09
CA GLU A 35 -1.24 -4.83 -7.26
C GLU A 35 -1.64 -5.50 -5.95
N VAL A 36 -2.83 -5.15 -5.45
CA VAL A 36 -3.38 -5.67 -4.20
C VAL A 36 -4.85 -5.98 -4.43
N GLU A 37 -5.23 -7.21 -4.14
CA GLU A 37 -6.58 -7.71 -4.36
C GLU A 37 -6.93 -8.71 -3.26
N THR A 38 -8.16 -8.68 -2.76
CA THR A 38 -8.68 -9.73 -1.89
C THR A 38 -8.98 -11.00 -2.69
N GLU A 39 -9.22 -12.12 -2.00
CA GLU A 39 -9.67 -13.35 -2.67
C GLU A 39 -10.94 -13.15 -3.50
N SER A 40 -11.85 -12.29 -3.05
CA SER A 40 -13.11 -11.93 -3.70
C SER A 40 -12.95 -10.97 -4.90
N GLY A 41 -11.73 -10.55 -5.25
CA GLY A 41 -11.51 -9.60 -6.34
C GLY A 41 -11.64 -8.13 -5.95
N ILE A 42 -11.68 -7.81 -4.65
CA ILE A 42 -11.84 -6.43 -4.18
C ILE A 42 -10.47 -5.74 -4.15
N ILE A 43 -10.42 -4.53 -4.69
CA ILE A 43 -9.22 -3.69 -4.75
C ILE A 43 -9.41 -2.40 -3.94
N ALA A 44 -8.39 -1.56 -3.91
CA ALA A 44 -8.40 -0.24 -3.25
C ALA A 44 -9.69 0.55 -3.49
N GLY A 45 -10.25 1.11 -2.41
CA GLY A 45 -11.51 1.85 -2.41
C GLY A 45 -12.78 0.98 -2.42
N GLY A 46 -12.64 -0.35 -2.49
CA GLY A 46 -13.74 -1.29 -2.37
C GLY A 46 -13.99 -1.75 -0.93
N HIS A 47 -15.12 -2.44 -0.75
CA HIS A 47 -15.54 -3.08 0.49
C HIS A 47 -15.62 -4.59 0.26
N ASP A 48 -14.95 -5.37 1.10
CA ASP A 48 -15.05 -6.82 1.13
C ASP A 48 -15.71 -7.27 2.44
N ARG A 49 -16.37 -8.42 2.41
CA ARG A 49 -16.98 -9.04 3.58
C ARG A 49 -16.30 -10.35 3.84
N VAL A 50 -15.53 -10.42 4.93
CA VAL A 50 -14.69 -11.58 5.23
C VAL A 50 -14.77 -11.91 6.72
N SER A 51 -15.09 -13.16 7.03
CA SER A 51 -15.16 -13.62 8.42
C SER A 51 -13.77 -14.10 8.88
N GLY A 52 -13.06 -13.26 9.62
CA GLY A 52 -11.86 -13.63 10.37
C GLY A 52 -10.56 -13.64 9.57
N ASN A 53 -10.50 -14.33 8.43
CA ASN A 53 -9.25 -14.47 7.67
C ASN A 53 -9.37 -13.93 6.24
N LEU A 54 -8.64 -12.86 5.94
CA LEU A 54 -8.53 -12.27 4.62
C LEU A 54 -7.31 -12.84 3.88
N ASN A 55 -7.54 -13.51 2.77
CA ASN A 55 -6.47 -13.87 1.83
C ASN A 55 -6.21 -12.67 0.90
N LEU A 56 -5.06 -12.03 1.06
CA LEU A 56 -4.67 -10.84 0.32
C LEU A 56 -3.61 -11.19 -0.74
N LYS A 57 -3.98 -11.12 -2.02
CA LYS A 57 -3.03 -11.26 -3.12
C LYS A 57 -2.23 -9.97 -3.23
N VAL A 58 -0.91 -10.06 -3.13
CA VAL A 58 0.00 -8.92 -3.23
C VAL A 58 1.05 -9.22 -4.27
N LYS A 59 1.13 -8.36 -5.28
CA LYS A 59 2.15 -8.44 -6.31
C LYS A 59 2.86 -7.10 -6.47
N VAL A 60 4.18 -7.15 -6.49
CA VAL A 60 5.05 -5.98 -6.68
C VAL A 60 5.94 -6.24 -7.87
N GLN A 61 5.90 -5.33 -8.84
CA GLN A 61 6.75 -5.34 -10.02
C GLN A 61 7.61 -4.10 -10.06
N CYS A 62 8.85 -4.24 -10.50
CA CYS A 62 9.79 -3.14 -10.68
C CYS A 62 10.45 -3.25 -12.06
N THR A 63 10.95 -2.13 -12.57
CA THR A 63 11.93 -2.17 -13.66
C THR A 63 13.22 -2.85 -13.19
N ASP A 64 14.06 -3.27 -14.13
CA ASP A 64 15.35 -3.94 -13.87
C ASP A 64 16.33 -3.12 -12.99
N TRP A 65 16.17 -1.80 -12.95
CA TRP A 65 17.01 -0.89 -12.17
C TRP A 65 16.40 -0.43 -10.83
N ILE A 66 15.17 -0.86 -10.49
CA ILE A 66 14.51 -0.57 -9.21
C ILE A 66 14.36 -1.88 -8.41
N ASP A 67 14.49 -1.79 -7.09
CA ASP A 67 14.23 -2.91 -6.21
C ASP A 67 13.45 -2.48 -4.95
N VAL A 68 12.77 -3.46 -4.35
CA VAL A 68 12.11 -3.33 -3.05
C VAL A 68 12.63 -4.42 -2.12
N ASP A 69 12.81 -4.07 -0.85
CA ASP A 69 13.33 -4.96 0.17
C ASP A 69 12.38 -5.11 1.37
N ARG A 70 11.22 -4.45 1.32
CA ARG A 70 10.14 -4.59 2.29
C ARG A 70 8.76 -4.51 1.65
N VAL A 71 7.88 -5.42 2.07
CA VAL A 71 6.42 -5.37 1.89
C VAL A 71 5.79 -5.41 3.27
N GLN A 72 5.03 -4.38 3.63
CA GLN A 72 4.34 -4.26 4.92
C GLN A 72 2.84 -4.12 4.68
N VAL A 73 2.04 -4.90 5.39
CA VAL A 73 0.59 -4.69 5.46
C VAL A 73 0.26 -3.86 6.70
N LEU A 74 -0.51 -2.80 6.52
CA LEU A 74 -1.06 -1.96 7.58
C LEU A 74 -2.51 -2.38 7.82
N VAL A 75 -2.82 -2.75 9.06
CA VAL A 75 -4.18 -3.06 9.50
C VAL A 75 -4.63 -1.91 10.40
N ASN A 76 -5.67 -1.19 9.99
CA ASN A 76 -6.12 0.03 10.68
C ASN A 76 -4.98 1.03 10.93
N GLY A 77 -4.06 1.14 9.96
CA GLY A 77 -2.88 2.03 10.03
C GLY A 77 -1.72 1.54 10.91
N ARG A 78 -1.88 0.44 11.65
CA ARG A 78 -0.84 -0.16 12.49
C ARG A 78 0.07 -1.08 11.67
N GLN A 79 1.37 -1.03 11.99
CA GLN A 79 2.39 -1.92 11.43
C GLN A 79 2.55 -3.15 12.33
N LEU A 80 1.74 -4.17 12.08
CA LEU A 80 1.81 -5.41 12.84
C LEU A 80 3.07 -6.21 12.42
N PRO A 81 3.92 -6.68 13.37
CA PRO A 81 5.17 -7.38 13.05
C PRO A 81 5.01 -8.63 12.18
N GLU A 82 3.90 -9.37 12.35
CA GLU A 82 3.58 -10.57 11.61
C GLU A 82 3.28 -10.32 10.12
N TYR A 83 2.96 -9.08 9.74
CA TYR A 83 2.70 -8.68 8.36
C TYR A 83 3.81 -7.77 7.80
N ASN A 84 5.02 -7.92 8.33
CA ASN A 84 6.23 -7.23 7.89
C ASN A 84 7.19 -8.20 7.19
N PHE A 85 7.20 -8.17 5.87
CA PHE A 85 8.04 -9.04 5.04
C PHE A 85 9.23 -8.24 4.54
N THR A 86 10.43 -8.52 5.04
CA THR A 86 11.67 -7.97 4.51
C THR A 86 12.46 -9.02 3.74
N ARG A 87 13.20 -8.61 2.71
CA ARG A 87 14.13 -9.47 1.96
C ARG A 87 15.20 -10.08 2.86
N GLU A 88 15.61 -9.37 3.91
CA GLU A 88 16.56 -9.89 4.91
C GLU A 88 16.02 -11.10 5.67
N LYS A 89 14.74 -11.08 6.07
CA LYS A 89 14.13 -12.12 6.92
C LYS A 89 13.37 -13.18 6.12
N HIS A 90 12.93 -12.85 4.90
CA HIS A 90 12.06 -13.66 4.05
C HIS A 90 12.62 -13.70 2.63
N ALA A 91 13.91 -13.99 2.47
CA ALA A 91 14.61 -13.89 1.19
C ALA A 91 13.95 -14.69 0.06
N ASP A 92 13.37 -15.85 0.40
CA ASP A 92 12.63 -16.74 -0.51
C ASP A 92 11.34 -16.13 -1.05
N MET A 93 10.78 -15.13 -0.37
CA MET A 93 9.60 -14.41 -0.84
C MET A 93 9.91 -13.33 -1.88
N PHE A 94 11.18 -12.92 -2.01
CA PHE A 94 11.58 -11.82 -2.88
C PHE A 94 12.33 -12.31 -4.12
N GLY A 95 11.88 -11.84 -5.29
CA GLY A 95 12.49 -12.14 -6.58
C GLY A 95 13.53 -11.11 -7.02
N ASP A 96 14.47 -11.53 -7.86
CA ASP A 96 15.48 -10.64 -8.45
C ASP A 96 15.08 -10.10 -9.83
N GLY A 97 14.05 -10.71 -10.46
CA GLY A 97 13.52 -10.30 -11.77
C GLY A 97 12.63 -9.06 -11.72
N VAL A 98 11.76 -8.91 -12.72
CA VAL A 98 10.77 -7.81 -12.78
C VAL A 98 9.73 -7.95 -11.67
N VAL A 99 9.27 -9.18 -11.39
CA VAL A 99 8.38 -9.47 -10.26
C VAL A 99 9.24 -9.61 -9.01
N LYS A 100 9.07 -8.69 -8.06
CA LYS A 100 9.83 -8.62 -6.81
C LYS A 100 9.15 -9.36 -5.67
N PHE A 101 7.83 -9.44 -5.70
CA PHE A 101 7.01 -10.11 -4.69
C PHE A 101 5.70 -10.54 -5.35
N ASP A 102 5.24 -11.77 -5.15
CA ASP A 102 3.97 -12.27 -5.69
C ASP A 102 3.46 -13.40 -4.78
N HIS A 103 2.68 -13.03 -3.77
CA HIS A 103 2.24 -13.96 -2.73
C HIS A 103 0.81 -13.68 -2.29
N VAL A 104 0.15 -14.72 -1.79
CA VAL A 104 -1.11 -14.61 -1.06
C VAL A 104 -0.80 -14.59 0.43
N LEU A 105 -1.16 -13.49 1.10
CA LEU A 105 -0.89 -13.26 2.51
C LEU A 105 -2.17 -13.50 3.33
N PRO A 106 -2.17 -14.45 4.27
CA PRO A 106 -3.30 -14.63 5.18
C PRO A 106 -3.26 -13.57 6.29
N ILE A 107 -4.28 -12.72 6.35
CA ILE A 107 -4.43 -11.65 7.34
C ILE A 107 -5.57 -12.01 8.28
N SER A 108 -5.24 -12.25 9.55
CA SER A 108 -6.23 -12.48 10.61
C SER A 108 -6.77 -11.14 11.11
N LEU A 109 -8.09 -11.00 11.13
CA LEU A 109 -8.84 -9.82 11.52
C LEU A 109 -9.87 -10.20 12.60
N SER A 110 -9.85 -9.49 13.72
CA SER A 110 -10.82 -9.66 14.82
C SER A 110 -11.96 -8.64 14.81
N GLU A 111 -11.80 -7.59 14.02
CA GLU A 111 -12.72 -6.45 13.89
C GLU A 111 -12.62 -5.91 12.47
N ASP A 112 -13.56 -5.03 12.12
CA ASP A 112 -13.53 -4.28 10.88
C ASP A 112 -12.19 -3.57 10.70
N ALA A 113 -11.67 -3.66 9.48
CA ALA A 113 -10.34 -3.18 9.20
C ALA A 113 -10.23 -2.54 7.83
N HIS A 114 -9.43 -1.48 7.75
CA HIS A 114 -8.93 -0.99 6.49
C HIS A 114 -7.49 -1.48 6.27
N ILE A 115 -7.22 -1.99 5.06
CA ILE A 115 -5.96 -2.61 4.69
C ILE A 115 -5.21 -1.74 3.69
N ILE A 116 -3.95 -1.43 4.00
CA ILE A 116 -3.03 -0.74 3.09
C ILE A 116 -1.75 -1.58 3.00
N VAL A 117 -1.29 -1.87 1.79
CA VAL A 117 0.01 -2.50 1.57
C VAL A 117 1.01 -1.44 1.17
N VAL A 118 2.21 -1.51 1.74
CA VAL A 118 3.33 -0.62 1.43
C VAL A 118 4.50 -1.47 0.98
N ALA A 119 4.93 -1.31 -0.26
CA ALA A 119 6.18 -1.86 -0.77
C ALA A 119 7.24 -0.75 -0.82
N THR A 120 8.42 -0.98 -0.24
CA THR A 120 9.50 0.01 -0.21
C THR A 120 10.85 -0.67 -0.41
N GLY A 121 11.75 0.00 -1.12
CA GLY A 121 13.19 -0.30 -1.10
C GLY A 121 13.90 0.60 -0.12
N GLU A 122 13.91 0.24 1.16
CA GLU A 122 14.47 1.03 2.26
C GLU A 122 15.98 1.24 2.08
N ASN A 123 16.67 0.25 1.52
CA ASN A 123 18.10 0.29 1.23
C ASN A 123 18.40 0.70 -0.22
N HIS A 124 17.38 1.00 -1.02
CA HIS A 124 17.51 1.37 -2.42
C HIS A 124 17.27 2.88 -2.62
N THR A 125 17.57 3.38 -3.81
CA THR A 125 17.29 4.77 -4.20
C THR A 125 16.98 4.84 -5.69
N LEU A 126 16.34 5.93 -6.14
CA LEU A 126 16.04 6.16 -7.55
C LEU A 126 17.22 6.71 -8.36
N LYS A 127 18.45 6.67 -7.81
CA LYS A 127 19.65 7.27 -8.40
C LYS A 127 19.95 6.81 -9.83
N THR A 128 19.69 5.54 -10.16
CA THR A 128 19.94 5.02 -11.52
C THR A 128 19.10 5.73 -12.57
N GLY A 129 17.80 5.94 -12.32
CA GLY A 129 16.91 6.64 -13.25
C GLY A 129 17.02 8.18 -13.18
N PHE A 130 17.35 8.73 -12.02
CA PHE A 130 17.30 10.18 -11.75
C PHE A 130 18.67 10.87 -11.66
N GLY A 131 19.77 10.13 -11.81
CA GLY A 131 21.14 10.65 -11.87
C GLY A 131 21.52 11.49 -10.63
N SER A 132 21.95 12.73 -10.87
CA SER A 132 22.33 13.69 -9.82
C SER A 132 21.20 14.64 -9.39
N SER A 133 19.97 14.41 -9.84
CA SER A 133 18.83 15.26 -9.45
C SER A 133 18.45 15.05 -7.98
N ARG A 134 17.66 15.97 -7.42
CA ARG A 134 17.20 15.89 -6.02
C ARG A 134 16.39 14.62 -5.74
N GLN A 135 15.72 14.10 -6.76
CA GLN A 135 14.88 12.91 -6.71
C GLN A 135 15.70 11.62 -6.59
N SER A 136 17.01 11.66 -6.88
CA SER A 136 17.88 10.48 -6.85
C SER A 136 17.95 9.80 -5.49
N SER A 137 17.77 10.53 -4.39
CA SER A 137 17.80 9.99 -3.02
C SER A 137 16.45 9.44 -2.55
N ILE A 138 15.38 9.61 -3.33
CA ILE A 138 14.05 9.09 -2.99
C ILE A 138 14.13 7.57 -2.91
N LYS A 139 13.49 7.02 -1.87
CA LYS A 139 13.29 5.58 -1.73
C LYS A 139 12.17 5.14 -2.67
N PRO A 140 12.39 4.10 -3.51
CA PRO A 140 11.31 3.54 -4.31
C PRO A 140 10.24 2.99 -3.36
N SER A 141 9.02 3.48 -3.50
CA SER A 141 7.90 3.09 -2.65
C SER A 141 6.61 3.04 -3.47
N ALA A 142 5.72 2.13 -3.11
CA ALA A 142 4.36 2.09 -3.60
C ALA A 142 3.39 1.70 -2.48
N TYR A 143 2.21 2.28 -2.48
CA TYR A 143 1.13 1.91 -1.56
C TYR A 143 -0.24 2.13 -2.20
N ASN A 144 -1.20 1.30 -1.83
CA ASN A 144 -2.59 1.44 -2.28
C ASN A 144 -3.42 2.31 -1.33
N ASN A 145 -4.47 2.92 -1.85
CA ASN A 145 -5.55 3.42 -1.02
C ASN A 145 -6.22 2.26 -0.26
N PRO A 146 -6.90 2.53 0.87
CA PRO A 146 -7.43 1.46 1.72
C PRO A 146 -8.41 0.52 1.00
N ILE A 147 -8.32 -0.77 1.31
CA ILE A 147 -9.40 -1.75 1.09
C ILE A 147 -10.15 -1.89 2.41
N PHE A 148 -11.46 -1.73 2.41
CA PHE A 148 -12.28 -1.83 3.62
C PHE A 148 -12.81 -3.25 3.79
N VAL A 149 -12.72 -3.80 4.99
CA VAL A 149 -13.16 -5.15 5.32
C VAL A 149 -14.18 -5.08 6.45
N ASP A 150 -15.38 -5.58 6.14
CA ASP A 150 -16.51 -5.76 7.06
C ASP A 150 -16.45 -7.21 7.60
N VAL A 151 -16.09 -7.35 8.87
CA VAL A 151 -15.87 -8.66 9.52
C VAL A 151 -17.16 -9.19 10.15
N ASP A 152 -17.96 -8.31 10.76
CA ASP A 152 -19.18 -8.70 11.47
C ASP A 152 -20.42 -8.75 10.55
N GLY A 153 -20.34 -8.12 9.39
CA GLY A 153 -21.39 -8.10 8.40
C GLY A 153 -22.40 -6.98 8.54
N GLY A 154 -22.17 -6.01 9.44
CA GLY A 154 -22.96 -4.81 9.66
C GLY A 154 -22.61 -3.65 8.72
N GLY A 155 -21.56 -3.81 7.92
CA GLY A 155 -20.95 -2.78 7.11
C GLY A 155 -19.78 -2.13 7.84
N PHE A 156 -18.78 -1.67 7.07
CA PHE A 156 -17.52 -1.16 7.62
C PHE A 156 -17.68 -0.04 8.64
N GLU A 157 -17.20 -0.27 9.86
CA GLU A 157 -17.02 0.75 10.90
C GLU A 157 -15.53 1.03 11.17
N PRO A 158 -15.06 2.30 11.12
CA PRO A 158 -13.69 2.62 11.49
C PRO A 158 -13.47 2.43 12.99
N ASN A 159 -12.33 1.87 13.39
CA ASN A 159 -12.02 1.60 14.80
C ASN A 159 -11.69 2.85 15.65
N TYR A 160 -11.70 4.04 15.04
CA TYR A 160 -11.36 5.33 15.66
C TYR A 160 -9.97 5.40 16.33
N ASP A 161 -9.06 4.49 16.03
CA ASP A 161 -7.69 4.52 16.55
C ASP A 161 -6.93 5.72 15.97
N THR A 162 -6.43 6.59 16.84
CA THR A 162 -5.66 7.77 16.45
C THR A 162 -4.18 7.46 16.21
N LEU A 163 -3.82 6.19 16.22
CA LEU A 163 -2.45 5.67 16.11
C LEU A 163 -1.53 6.13 17.24
N GLY A 164 -2.11 6.57 18.37
CA GLY A 164 -1.38 7.17 19.48
C GLY A 164 -1.08 8.67 19.30
N PHE A 165 -1.58 9.30 18.24
CA PHE A 165 -1.41 10.73 18.00
C PHE A 165 -2.66 11.51 18.42
N PRO A 166 -2.53 12.72 18.99
CA PRO A 166 -3.68 13.57 19.26
C PRO A 166 -4.32 14.00 17.93
N LEU A 167 -5.64 13.90 17.83
CA LEU A 167 -6.36 14.45 16.68
C LEU A 167 -6.08 15.96 16.58
N PRO A 168 -5.66 16.47 15.41
CA PRO A 168 -5.37 17.89 15.24
C PRO A 168 -6.66 18.69 15.33
N THR A 169 -6.92 19.30 16.50
CA THR A 169 -8.06 20.20 16.72
C THR A 169 -7.75 21.65 16.33
N HIS A 170 -6.50 21.95 15.97
CA HIS A 170 -5.98 23.24 15.54
C HIS A 170 -4.66 23.05 14.77
N LYS A 171 -4.15 24.11 14.11
CA LYS A 171 -2.84 24.07 13.42
C LYS A 171 -1.74 23.63 14.41
N LEU A 172 -1.03 22.57 14.08
CA LEU A 172 0.17 22.14 14.79
C LEU A 172 1.37 22.98 14.33
N SER A 173 2.16 23.50 15.27
CA SER A 173 3.45 24.14 14.94
C SER A 173 4.50 23.08 14.61
N VAL A 174 5.56 23.46 13.88
CA VAL A 174 6.66 22.54 13.52
C VAL A 174 7.31 21.96 14.77
N GLU A 175 7.53 22.78 15.80
CA GLU A 175 8.14 22.35 17.06
C GLU A 175 7.27 21.30 17.77
N ARG A 176 5.94 21.48 17.75
CA ARG A 176 5.01 20.53 18.35
C ARG A 176 4.98 19.20 17.60
N VAL A 177 5.08 19.22 16.27
CA VAL A 177 5.15 18.00 15.46
C VAL A 177 6.46 17.24 15.75
N GLN A 178 7.59 17.95 15.83
CA GLN A 178 8.88 17.34 16.14
C GLN A 178 8.87 16.64 17.51
N GLY A 179 8.33 17.31 18.55
CA GLY A 179 8.21 16.72 19.88
C GLY A 179 7.30 15.49 19.96
N LEU A 180 6.26 15.40 19.12
CA LEU A 180 5.39 14.21 19.04
C LEU A 180 6.04 13.03 18.31
N LEU A 181 7.00 13.28 17.42
CA LEU A 181 7.70 12.25 16.65
C LEU A 181 8.95 11.71 17.36
N GLY A 182 9.33 12.27 18.51
CA GLY A 182 10.44 11.79 19.33
C GLY A 182 11.84 12.08 18.76
N ASN A 183 11.97 13.14 17.95
CA ASN A 183 13.27 13.63 17.44
C ASN A 183 13.81 14.82 18.23
#